data_AF-A0A961III9-F1
#
_entry.id   AF-A0A961III9-F1
#
_cell.length_a   1.000
_cell.length_b   1.000
_cell.length_c   1.000
_cell.angle_alpha   90.00
_cell.angle_beta   90.00
_cell.angle_gamma   90.00
#
_symmetry.space_group_name_H-M   'P 1'
#
loop_
_entity.id
_entity.type
_entity.pdbx_description
1 polymer ?
#
loop_
_entity_poly.entity_id
_entity_poly.type
_entity_poly.pdbx_seq_one_letter_code
_entity_poly.pdbx_strand_id
1 'polypeptide(L)'
;YLEGQDLAYLRGAEGEAIFPDVNEGKVGLYYFNFTVGQWRLVAVPRRRANGKLYYYFPVRFDGPMAQLEDISPPVLGNPFIWEAATVLNEGGDSFVYEISVSDRGGGFNLQNSTVLLDGRKFPFDWINDRSVIRVSIPRTIIPEQGCVLSLQVGDHNGNLSDWAFYFIEQPDAIVEESESPAVQKNNSQ
;
A
#
# COMPACT_ATOMS: atom_id res chain seq x y z
N TYR A 1 -16.18 29.45 5.49
CA TYR A 1 -15.94 28.46 4.43
C TYR A 1 -16.11 29.18 3.11
N LEU A 2 -15.03 29.38 2.36
CA LEU A 2 -15.06 29.93 1.00
C LEU A 2 -14.57 28.80 0.09
N GLU A 3 -15.47 28.21 -0.68
CA GLU A 3 -15.13 27.34 -1.80
C GLU A 3 -14.60 28.23 -2.93
N GLY A 4 -13.27 28.28 -3.08
CA GLY A 4 -12.62 29.05 -4.14
C GLY A 4 -12.57 28.24 -5.42
N GLN A 5 -13.32 28.68 -6.42
CA GLN A 5 -13.17 28.27 -7.82
C GLN A 5 -11.84 28.83 -8.35
N ASP A 6 -11.10 28.01 -9.08
CA ASP A 6 -9.82 28.29 -9.77
C ASP A 6 -8.55 28.24 -8.91
N LEU A 7 -8.19 27.02 -8.48
CA LEU A 7 -6.80 26.64 -8.20
C LEU A 7 -6.13 26.29 -9.54
N ALA A 8 -5.10 27.05 -9.94
CA ALA A 8 -4.29 26.74 -11.12
C ALA A 8 -2.84 26.49 -10.69
N TYR A 9 -2.34 25.27 -10.91
CA TYR A 9 -0.95 24.90 -10.60
C TYR A 9 -0.05 25.27 -11.78
N LEU A 10 0.91 26.16 -11.53
CA LEU A 10 1.97 26.48 -12.48
C LEU A 10 3.09 25.43 -12.36
N ARG A 11 3.66 25.03 -13.50
CA ARG A 11 4.74 24.03 -13.58
C ARG A 11 5.91 24.41 -12.66
N GLY A 12 6.29 23.51 -11.76
CA GLY A 12 7.50 23.57 -10.94
C GLY A 12 7.26 24.08 -9.52
N ALA A 13 6.88 23.17 -8.61
CA ALA A 13 6.89 23.34 -7.14
C ALA A 13 6.33 24.67 -6.56
N GLU A 14 5.48 25.39 -7.28
CA GLU A 14 4.91 26.67 -6.88
C GLU A 14 3.39 26.67 -7.14
N GLY A 15 2.62 27.06 -6.15
CA GLY A 15 1.16 27.18 -6.22
C GLY A 15 0.72 28.64 -6.20
N GLU A 16 -0.31 28.96 -6.97
CA GLU A 16 -1.01 30.24 -6.94
C GLU A 16 -2.47 30.01 -6.52
N ALA A 17 -2.96 30.83 -5.60
CA ALA A 17 -4.37 30.83 -5.21
C ALA A 17 -4.90 32.26 -5.18
N ILE A 18 -6.13 32.45 -5.65
CA ILE A 18 -6.76 33.75 -5.75
C ILE A 18 -8.11 33.70 -5.03
N PHE A 19 -8.28 34.56 -4.03
CA PHE A 19 -9.52 34.64 -3.26
C PHE A 19 -10.10 36.06 -3.30
N PRO A 20 -11.42 36.24 -3.17
CA PRO A 20 -11.99 37.57 -3.02
C PRO A 20 -11.53 38.21 -1.69
N ASP A 21 -11.17 39.48 -1.70
CA ASP A 21 -10.75 40.27 -0.53
C ASP A 21 -12.00 40.70 0.27
N VAL A 22 -12.58 39.74 0.99
CA VAL A 22 -13.86 39.90 1.71
C VAL A 22 -13.70 40.45 3.13
N ASN A 23 -12.48 40.68 3.64
CA ASN A 23 -12.24 41.08 5.03
C ASN A 23 -11.13 42.12 5.21
N GLU A 24 -11.40 43.16 6.02
CA GLU A 24 -10.42 44.13 6.52
C GLU A 24 -9.56 43.52 7.65
N GLY A 25 -8.66 42.61 7.30
CA GLY A 25 -7.78 41.96 8.28
C GLY A 25 -6.53 41.31 7.70
N LYS A 26 -5.67 40.78 8.59
CA LYS A 26 -4.59 39.87 8.20
C LYS A 26 -5.19 38.54 7.76
N VAL A 27 -5.48 38.42 6.47
CA VAL A 27 -5.96 37.17 5.86
C VAL A 27 -4.76 36.30 5.53
N GLY A 28 -4.66 35.11 6.11
CA GLY A 28 -3.67 34.09 5.73
C GLY A 28 -4.36 32.91 5.07
N LEU A 29 -3.66 32.22 4.18
CA LEU A 29 -4.04 30.90 3.69
C LEU A 29 -3.56 29.86 4.70
N TYR A 30 -4.45 28.99 5.16
CA TYR A 30 -4.15 27.97 6.15
C TYR A 30 -4.65 26.60 5.67
N TYR A 31 -3.99 25.54 6.14
CA TYR A 31 -4.50 24.18 6.05
C TYR A 31 -4.61 23.59 7.46
N PHE A 32 -5.50 22.62 7.64
CA PHE A 32 -5.61 21.89 8.90
C PHE A 32 -4.80 20.59 8.82
N ASN A 33 -3.84 20.41 9.73
CA ASN A 33 -3.09 19.16 9.81
C ASN A 33 -3.82 18.19 10.75
N PHE A 34 -4.44 17.14 10.20
CA PHE A 34 -5.18 16.14 10.96
C PHE A 34 -4.28 15.31 11.90
N THR A 35 -3.01 15.08 11.55
CA THR A 35 -2.08 14.31 12.37
C THR A 35 -1.73 15.02 13.68
N VAL A 36 -1.54 16.34 13.64
CA VAL A 36 -1.22 17.15 14.84
C VAL A 36 -2.42 17.92 15.40
N GLY A 37 -3.58 17.87 14.74
CA GLY A 37 -4.80 18.56 15.16
C GLY A 37 -4.68 20.09 15.19
N GLN A 38 -3.88 20.69 14.31
CA GLN A 38 -3.58 22.12 14.34
C GLN A 38 -3.66 22.78 12.96
N TRP A 39 -4.12 24.04 12.94
CA TRP A 39 -4.04 24.90 11.77
C TRP A 39 -2.61 25.36 11.52
N ARG A 40 -2.15 25.27 10.27
CA ARG A 40 -0.83 25.74 9.85
C ARG A 40 -0.94 26.74 8.71
N LEU A 41 -0.14 27.80 8.80
CA LEU A 41 -0.07 28.85 7.80
C LEU A 41 0.64 28.33 6.55
N VAL A 42 -0.02 28.47 5.41
CA VAL A 42 0.54 28.21 4.07
C VAL A 42 1.25 29.46 3.57
N ALA A 43 0.52 30.57 3.47
CA ALA A 43 1.03 31.82 2.92
C ALA A 43 0.20 33.01 3.36
N VAL A 44 0.83 34.17 3.33
CA VAL A 44 0.18 35.48 3.42
C VAL A 44 0.02 36.04 2.00
N PRO A 45 -1.00 36.87 1.73
CA PRO A 45 -1.26 37.41 0.40
C PRO A 45 -0.06 38.26 -0.02
N ARG A 46 0.52 37.90 -1.16
CA ARG A 46 1.66 38.62 -1.75
C ARG A 46 1.21 39.91 -2.43
N ARG A 47 -0.02 39.91 -2.96
CA ARG A 47 -0.61 41.04 -3.66
C ARG A 47 -2.09 41.15 -3.36
N ARG A 48 -2.57 42.39 -3.21
CA ARG A 48 -3.99 42.75 -3.16
C ARG A 48 -4.31 43.66 -4.34
N ALA A 49 -5.24 43.27 -5.20
CA ALA A 49 -5.64 44.08 -6.34
C ALA A 49 -7.06 43.72 -6.78
N ASN A 50 -7.83 44.71 -7.23
CA ASN A 50 -9.17 44.51 -7.82
C ASN A 50 -10.13 43.70 -6.93
N GLY A 51 -10.09 43.90 -5.61
CA GLY A 51 -10.90 43.13 -4.66
C GLY A 51 -10.50 41.65 -4.57
N LYS A 52 -9.28 41.29 -4.97
CA LYS A 52 -8.73 39.94 -4.91
C LYS A 52 -7.42 39.90 -4.14
N LEU A 53 -7.22 38.80 -3.43
CA LEU A 53 -6.01 38.42 -2.72
C LEU A 53 -5.29 37.35 -3.52
N TYR A 54 -4.02 37.62 -3.84
CA TYR A 54 -3.16 36.71 -4.60
C TYR A 54 -2.13 36.09 -3.65
N TYR A 55 -2.15 34.77 -3.58
CA TYR A 55 -1.24 33.96 -2.77
C TYR A 55 -0.28 33.23 -3.68
N TYR A 56 1.00 33.25 -3.32
CA TYR A 56 2.03 32.43 -3.94
C TYR A 56 2.73 31.64 -2.84
N PHE A 57 2.84 30.33 -3.01
CA PHE A 57 3.48 29.47 -2.03
C PHE A 57 4.28 28.36 -2.71
N PRO A 58 5.46 27.99 -2.16
CA PRO A 58 6.16 26.81 -2.62
C PRO A 58 5.36 25.56 -2.22
N VAL A 59 5.09 24.69 -3.19
CA VAL A 59 4.57 23.34 -2.94
C VAL A 59 5.73 22.51 -2.42
N ARG A 60 5.78 22.39 -1.10
CA ARG A 60 6.71 21.55 -0.37
C ARG A 60 6.23 20.10 -0.44
N PHE A 61 6.96 19.27 -1.19
CA PHE A 61 6.69 17.83 -1.36
C PHE A 61 6.84 17.02 -0.04
N ASP A 62 7.37 17.64 1.02
CA ASP A 62 7.58 17.08 2.35
C ASP A 62 6.44 17.39 3.34
N GLY A 63 5.25 17.76 2.86
CA GLY A 63 4.13 18.08 3.73
C GLY A 63 2.74 17.86 3.12
N PRO A 64 1.67 17.98 3.93
CA PRO A 64 0.26 17.70 3.59
C PRO A 64 -0.33 18.58 2.47
N MET A 65 0.46 19.48 1.87
CA MET A 65 0.10 20.19 0.63
C MET A 65 0.38 19.35 -0.62
N ALA A 66 1.14 18.25 -0.52
CA ALA A 66 1.24 17.24 -1.57
C ALA A 66 -0.04 16.37 -1.69
N GLN A 67 -1.03 16.57 -0.82
CA GLN A 67 -2.29 15.83 -0.75
C GLN A 67 -3.33 16.34 -1.75
N LEU A 68 -2.89 16.90 -2.88
CA LEU A 68 -3.75 17.40 -3.95
C LEU A 68 -3.76 16.37 -5.07
N GLU A 69 -4.85 15.60 -5.06
CA GLU A 69 -5.15 14.48 -5.95
C GLU A 69 -3.99 13.49 -6.08
N ASP A 70 -3.75 12.74 -5.00
CA ASP A 70 -3.12 11.44 -5.22
C ASP A 70 -4.08 10.57 -6.02
N ILE A 71 -3.81 10.51 -7.32
CA ILE A 71 -4.45 9.62 -8.30
C ILE A 71 -3.62 8.36 -8.54
N SER A 72 -2.45 8.24 -7.89
CA SER A 72 -1.54 7.14 -8.15
C SER A 72 -1.98 5.94 -7.33
N PRO A 73 -2.41 4.84 -7.97
CA PRO A 73 -2.75 3.65 -7.21
C PRO A 73 -1.50 3.07 -6.53
N PRO A 74 -1.67 2.43 -5.37
CA PRO A 74 -0.61 1.65 -4.76
C PRO A 74 -0.14 0.54 -5.72
N VAL A 75 1.15 0.21 -5.66
CA VAL A 75 1.78 -0.80 -6.51
C VAL A 75 2.17 -2.00 -5.68
N LEU A 76 1.74 -3.17 -6.14
CA LEU A 76 2.16 -4.46 -5.58
C LEU A 76 3.47 -4.89 -6.23
N GLY A 77 4.42 -5.28 -5.41
CA GLY A 77 5.74 -5.69 -5.83
C GLY A 77 6.27 -6.86 -5.03
N ASN A 78 7.50 -7.22 -5.36
CA ASN A 78 8.24 -8.22 -4.63
C ASN A 78 8.98 -7.57 -3.45
N PRO A 79 8.92 -8.09 -2.20
CA PRO A 79 9.64 -7.51 -1.07
C PRO A 79 11.15 -7.41 -1.26
N PHE A 80 11.74 -8.27 -2.11
CA PHE A 80 13.17 -8.21 -2.42
C PHE A 80 13.44 -8.38 -3.93
N ILE A 81 14.44 -7.65 -4.45
CA ILE A 81 14.81 -7.60 -5.88
C ILE A 81 15.25 -8.98 -6.43
N TRP A 82 15.71 -9.86 -5.56
CA TRP A 82 16.31 -11.16 -5.88
C TRP A 82 15.49 -12.40 -5.49
N GLU A 83 14.31 -12.24 -4.89
CA GLU A 83 13.62 -13.35 -4.24
C GLU A 83 12.15 -13.36 -4.68
N ALA A 84 11.78 -14.16 -5.67
CA ALA A 84 10.37 -14.30 -6.09
C ALA A 84 9.52 -14.72 -4.90
N ALA A 85 8.70 -13.81 -4.35
CA ALA A 85 7.70 -14.05 -3.30
C ALA A 85 8.06 -15.25 -2.42
N THR A 86 9.13 -15.08 -1.64
CA THR A 86 9.81 -16.15 -0.92
C THR A 86 8.79 -16.93 -0.11
N VAL A 87 8.55 -18.18 -0.53
CA VAL A 87 7.96 -19.20 0.33
C VAL A 87 8.93 -19.34 1.50
N LEU A 88 8.69 -18.58 2.57
CA LEU A 88 9.33 -18.81 3.85
C LEU A 88 8.75 -20.13 4.36
N ASN A 89 9.32 -21.24 3.92
CA ASN A 89 9.13 -22.55 4.53
C ASN A 89 9.77 -22.50 5.92
N GLU A 90 9.11 -21.81 6.85
CA GLU A 90 9.45 -21.85 8.27
C GLU A 90 9.02 -23.19 8.86
N GLY A 91 9.55 -24.30 8.33
CA GLY A 91 9.48 -25.65 8.93
C GLY A 91 8.10 -26.13 9.42
N GLY A 92 7.01 -25.59 8.89
CA GLY A 92 5.69 -25.67 9.50
C GLY A 92 4.57 -25.87 8.49
N ASP A 93 3.38 -26.16 9.03
CA ASP A 93 2.17 -26.56 8.31
C ASP A 93 1.58 -25.49 7.37
N SER A 94 2.33 -24.45 6.98
CA SER A 94 1.84 -23.32 6.17
C SER A 94 2.86 -22.77 5.17
N PHE A 95 2.38 -22.27 4.03
CA PHE A 95 3.12 -21.41 3.13
C PHE A 95 2.94 -19.95 3.54
N VAL A 96 4.05 -19.21 3.68
CA VAL A 96 4.02 -17.78 3.97
C VAL A 96 4.43 -17.01 2.72
N TYR A 97 3.56 -16.10 2.30
CA TYR A 97 3.78 -15.17 1.18
C TYR A 97 3.91 -13.76 1.72
N GLU A 98 4.99 -13.08 1.32
CA GLU A 98 5.20 -11.66 1.59
C GLU A 98 5.16 -10.88 0.27
N ILE A 99 4.30 -9.86 0.19
CA ILE A 99 4.13 -9.00 -0.98
C ILE A 99 4.41 -7.56 -0.54
N SER A 100 5.32 -6.86 -1.21
CA SER A 100 5.57 -5.45 -0.90
C SER A 100 4.49 -4.56 -1.50
N VAL A 101 4.15 -3.52 -0.74
CA VAL A 101 3.26 -2.47 -1.18
C VAL A 101 4.06 -1.18 -1.21
N SER A 102 4.17 -0.59 -2.40
CA SER A 102 4.74 0.74 -2.57
C SER A 102 3.62 1.71 -2.92
N ASP A 103 3.50 2.76 -2.13
CA ASP A 103 2.60 3.87 -2.43
C ASP A 103 3.39 5.18 -2.47
N ARG A 104 3.03 6.05 -3.41
CA ARG A 104 3.67 7.37 -3.60
C ARG A 104 2.86 8.51 -2.99
N GLY A 105 1.65 8.25 -2.50
CA GLY A 105 0.78 9.28 -1.94
C GLY A 105 0.08 8.92 -0.64
N GLY A 106 -1.23 8.71 -0.67
CA GLY A 106 -2.17 8.78 0.45
C GLY A 106 -1.95 7.78 1.59
N GLY A 107 -1.12 6.77 1.37
CA GLY A 107 -0.81 5.70 2.30
C GLY A 107 -1.76 4.51 2.15
N PHE A 108 -1.26 3.33 2.53
CA PHE A 108 -1.98 2.06 2.45
C PHE A 108 -3.19 2.00 3.39
N ASN A 109 -4.33 1.53 2.86
CA ASN A 109 -5.57 1.33 3.61
C ASN A 109 -5.98 -0.15 3.64
N LEU A 110 -5.92 -0.72 4.84
CA LEU A 110 -6.34 -2.11 5.12
C LEU A 110 -7.79 -2.40 4.74
N GLN A 111 -8.71 -1.46 4.96
CA GLN A 111 -10.14 -1.66 4.70
C GLN A 111 -10.47 -1.69 3.21
N ASN A 112 -9.69 -0.98 2.40
CA ASN A 112 -9.82 -0.94 0.95
C ASN A 112 -9.00 -2.04 0.24
N SER A 113 -8.32 -2.90 1.01
CA SER A 113 -7.48 -3.96 0.48
C SER A 113 -8.17 -5.32 0.59
N THR A 114 -8.00 -6.15 -0.43
CA THR A 114 -8.63 -7.46 -0.56
C THR A 114 -7.60 -8.51 -0.91
N VAL A 115 -7.60 -9.60 -0.14
CA VAL A 115 -6.84 -10.82 -0.41
C VAL A 115 -7.83 -11.97 -0.60
N LEU A 116 -7.67 -12.72 -1.69
CA LEU A 116 -8.52 -13.84 -2.06
C LEU A 116 -7.67 -15.11 -2.23
N LEU A 117 -8.15 -16.23 -1.72
CA LEU A 117 -7.67 -17.57 -2.03
C LEU A 117 -8.78 -18.29 -2.81
N ASP A 118 -8.50 -18.64 -4.07
CA ASP A 118 -9.48 -19.21 -5.01
C ASP A 118 -10.79 -18.42 -5.08
N GLY A 119 -10.67 -17.08 -5.09
CA GLY A 119 -11.79 -16.15 -5.15
C GLY A 119 -12.54 -15.94 -3.84
N ARG A 120 -12.13 -16.57 -2.73
CA ARG A 120 -12.72 -16.37 -1.40
C ARG A 120 -11.84 -15.47 -0.54
N LYS A 121 -12.45 -14.55 0.21
CA LYS A 121 -11.70 -13.67 1.13
C LYS A 121 -10.84 -14.49 2.08
N PHE A 122 -9.57 -14.12 2.16
CA PHE A 122 -8.57 -14.80 2.97
C PHE A 122 -7.88 -13.80 3.90
N PRO A 123 -7.59 -14.18 5.17
CA PRO A 123 -6.93 -13.28 6.11
C PRO A 123 -5.50 -12.94 5.68
N PHE A 124 -5.06 -11.76 6.05
CA PHE A 124 -3.70 -11.28 5.81
C PHE A 124 -3.28 -10.29 6.90
N ASP A 125 -1.97 -10.15 7.09
CA ASP A 125 -1.36 -9.22 8.04
C ASP A 125 -0.65 -8.09 7.29
N TRP A 126 -0.65 -6.88 7.88
CA TRP A 126 0.16 -5.76 7.41
C TRP A 126 1.37 -5.56 8.31
N ILE A 127 2.55 -5.68 7.72
CA ILE A 127 3.84 -5.52 8.37
C ILE A 127 4.35 -4.11 8.07
N ASN A 128 4.02 -3.18 8.99
CA ASN A 128 4.15 -1.74 8.78
C ASN A 128 5.59 -1.24 8.58
N ASP A 129 6.54 -1.81 9.30
CA ASP A 129 7.96 -1.46 9.24
C ASP A 129 8.60 -1.76 7.87
N ARG A 130 8.09 -2.78 7.17
CA ARG A 130 8.57 -3.22 5.86
C ARG A 130 7.62 -2.86 4.71
N SER A 131 6.45 -2.32 5.01
CA SER A 131 5.38 -2.05 4.04
C SER A 131 5.01 -3.30 3.23
N VAL A 132 4.72 -4.40 3.93
CA VAL A 132 4.48 -5.73 3.34
C VAL A 132 3.14 -6.29 3.79
N ILE A 133 2.40 -6.87 2.85
CA ILE A 133 1.29 -7.79 3.16
C ILE A 133 1.86 -9.19 3.33
N ARG A 134 1.53 -9.82 4.46
CA ARG A 134 1.87 -11.21 4.75
C ARG A 134 0.62 -12.07 4.73
N VAL A 135 0.68 -13.18 4.00
CA VAL A 135 -0.40 -14.18 3.90
C VAL A 135 0.15 -15.53 4.32
N SER A 136 -0.44 -16.15 5.35
CA SER A 136 -0.09 -17.50 5.80
C SER A 136 -1.19 -18.47 5.42
N ILE A 137 -0.88 -19.43 4.56
CA ILE A 137 -1.82 -20.39 3.96
C ILE A 137 -1.47 -21.78 4.48
N PRO A 138 -2.32 -22.42 5.30
CA PRO A 138 -2.10 -23.79 5.74
C PRO A 138 -1.98 -24.75 4.55
N ARG A 139 -0.99 -25.64 4.58
CA ARG A 139 -0.77 -26.68 3.56
C ARG A 139 -2.01 -27.57 3.38
N THR A 140 -2.77 -27.76 4.45
CA THR A 140 -3.97 -28.62 4.51
C THR A 140 -5.15 -28.10 3.70
N ILE A 141 -5.18 -26.80 3.38
CA ILE A 141 -6.26 -26.20 2.59
C ILE A 141 -5.89 -26.01 1.12
N ILE A 142 -4.66 -26.37 0.73
CA ILE A 142 -4.21 -26.28 -0.65
C ILE A 142 -4.60 -27.57 -1.37
N PRO A 143 -5.40 -27.48 -2.45
CA PRO A 143 -5.72 -28.63 -3.28
C PRO A 143 -4.48 -29.21 -3.95
N GLU A 144 -4.53 -30.48 -4.35
CA GLU A 144 -3.45 -31.11 -5.15
C GLU A 144 -3.17 -30.37 -6.46
N GLN A 145 -4.19 -29.74 -7.04
CA GLN A 145 -4.07 -28.93 -8.26
C GLN A 145 -3.47 -27.53 -8.00
N GLY A 146 -3.12 -27.22 -6.76
CA GLY A 146 -2.73 -25.88 -6.32
C GLY A 146 -3.91 -24.94 -6.09
N CYS A 147 -3.60 -23.71 -5.68
CA CYS A 147 -4.57 -22.64 -5.50
C CYS A 147 -4.03 -21.31 -6.03
N VAL A 148 -4.94 -20.36 -6.26
CA VAL A 148 -4.60 -19.00 -6.72
C VAL A 148 -4.81 -18.01 -5.59
N LEU A 149 -3.72 -17.36 -5.19
CA LEU A 149 -3.75 -16.21 -4.31
C LEU A 149 -3.86 -14.93 -5.16
N SER A 150 -4.92 -14.15 -4.94
CA SER A 150 -5.16 -12.89 -5.63
C SER A 150 -5.18 -11.73 -4.64
N LEU A 151 -4.48 -10.64 -4.94
CA LEU A 151 -4.43 -9.45 -4.08
C LEU A 151 -4.77 -8.20 -4.87
N GLN A 152 -5.52 -7.30 -4.24
CA GLN A 152 -5.70 -5.92 -4.67
C GLN A 152 -5.61 -5.03 -3.44
N VAL A 153 -4.82 -3.96 -3.51
CA VAL A 153 -4.62 -3.05 -2.39
C VAL A 153 -5.20 -1.69 -2.70
N GLY A 154 -5.72 -1.05 -1.66
CA GLY A 154 -6.27 0.29 -1.75
C GLY A 154 -5.54 1.28 -0.87
N ASP A 155 -5.56 2.55 -1.26
CA ASP A 155 -5.05 3.64 -0.44
C ASP A 155 -6.18 4.34 0.34
N HIS A 156 -5.82 5.36 1.11
CA HIS A 156 -6.77 6.22 1.84
C HIS A 156 -7.61 7.14 0.94
N ASN A 157 -7.19 7.33 -0.31
CA ASN A 157 -7.84 8.19 -1.29
C ASN A 157 -8.87 7.43 -2.15
N GLY A 158 -8.91 6.10 -2.04
CA GLY A 158 -9.82 5.23 -2.78
C GLY A 158 -9.25 4.70 -4.10
N ASN A 159 -7.97 4.92 -4.39
CA ASN A 159 -7.32 4.29 -5.53
C ASN A 159 -7.04 2.82 -5.22
N LEU A 160 -7.19 1.97 -6.23
CA LEU A 160 -6.94 0.53 -6.15
C LEU A 160 -5.81 0.15 -7.08
N SER A 161 -4.95 -0.75 -6.62
CA SER A 161 -3.94 -1.39 -7.46
C SER A 161 -4.59 -2.26 -8.55
N ASP A 162 -3.79 -2.59 -9.56
CA ASP A 162 -4.08 -3.76 -10.38
C ASP A 162 -4.10 -5.03 -9.51
N TRP A 163 -4.81 -6.06 -9.98
CA TRP A 163 -4.80 -7.36 -9.34
C TRP A 163 -3.45 -8.06 -9.54
N ALA A 164 -2.84 -8.51 -8.44
CA ALA A 164 -1.70 -9.41 -8.47
C ALA A 164 -2.17 -10.85 -8.24
N PHE A 165 -1.61 -11.79 -9.00
CA PHE A 165 -1.96 -13.21 -8.95
C PHE A 165 -0.71 -14.04 -8.70
N TYR A 166 -0.80 -14.97 -7.75
CA TYR A 166 0.26 -15.89 -7.39
C TYR A 166 -0.33 -17.30 -7.39
N PHE A 167 0.26 -18.18 -8.19
CA PHE A 167 -0.10 -19.59 -8.20
C PHE A 167 0.70 -20.32 -7.13
N ILE A 168 0.01 -21.12 -6.32
CA ILE A 168 0.58 -21.86 -5.21
C ILE A 168 0.42 -23.33 -5.50
N GLU A 169 1.54 -23.98 -5.77
CA GLU A 169 1.60 -25.42 -5.97
C GLU A 169 1.79 -26.12 -4.62
N GLN A 170 1.11 -27.24 -4.44
CA GLN A 170 1.47 -28.14 -3.37
C GLN A 170 2.83 -28.77 -3.74
N PRO A 171 3.90 -28.58 -2.95
CA PRO A 171 5.15 -29.26 -3.19
C PRO A 171 4.89 -30.75 -3.07
N ASP A 172 5.47 -31.52 -4.00
CA ASP A 172 5.41 -32.97 -4.00
C ASP A 172 5.64 -33.47 -2.57
N ALA A 173 4.73 -34.32 -2.09
CA ALA A 173 4.97 -35.07 -0.86
C ALA A 173 6.36 -35.68 -0.99
N ILE A 174 7.26 -35.33 -0.06
CA ILE A 174 8.53 -36.04 0.06
C ILE A 174 8.11 -37.49 0.23
N VAL A 175 8.32 -38.29 -0.83
CA VAL A 175 8.20 -39.73 -0.74
C VAL A 175 9.29 -40.10 0.23
N GLU A 176 8.93 -40.28 1.50
CA GLU A 176 9.76 -41.07 2.41
C GLU A 176 9.92 -42.40 1.71
N GLU A 177 11.09 -42.61 1.09
CA GLU A 177 11.51 -43.94 0.69
C GLU A 177 11.43 -44.79 1.95
N SER A 178 10.33 -45.54 2.07
CA SER A 178 10.19 -46.56 3.08
C SER A 178 11.38 -47.50 2.89
N GLU A 179 12.37 -47.40 3.78
CA GLU A 179 13.46 -48.36 3.83
C GLU A 179 12.83 -49.75 3.84
N SER A 180 13.11 -50.49 2.76
CA SER A 180 12.66 -51.87 2.61
C SER A 180 13.19 -52.68 3.80
N PRO A 181 12.38 -53.55 4.43
CA PRO A 181 12.82 -54.29 5.60
C PRO A 181 14.03 -55.16 5.24
N ALA A 182 15.13 -54.92 5.94
CA ALA A 182 16.35 -55.69 5.82
C ALA A 182 16.06 -57.19 6.01
N VAL A 183 16.35 -57.97 4.97
CA VAL A 183 16.34 -59.43 5.00
C VAL A 183 17.33 -59.90 6.06
N GLN A 184 16.83 -60.39 7.20
CA GLN A 184 17.64 -61.12 8.18
C GLN A 184 18.18 -62.39 7.51
N LYS A 185 19.49 -62.41 7.23
CA LYS A 185 20.21 -63.65 6.97
C LYS A 185 20.48 -64.34 8.30
N ASN A 186 19.72 -65.40 8.56
CA ASN A 186 20.08 -66.42 9.53
C ASN A 186 21.43 -67.03 9.14
N ASN A 187 22.46 -66.78 9.94
CA ASN A 187 23.64 -67.63 9.94
C ASN A 187 23.52 -68.62 11.09
N SER A 188 23.10 -69.83 10.75
CA SER A 188 23.43 -71.03 11.50
C SER A 188 24.86 -71.42 11.15
N GLN A 189 25.76 -71.42 12.14
CA GLN A 189 26.78 -72.45 12.39
C GLN A 189 27.61 -72.09 13.63
#